data_AF-W6MEQ3-F1
#
_entry.id   AF-W6MEQ3-F1
#
_cell.length_a   1.000
_cell.length_b   1.000
_cell.length_c   1.000
_cell.angle_alpha   90.00
_cell.angle_beta   90.00
_cell.angle_gamma   90.00
#
_symmetry.space_group_name_H-M   'P 1'
#
loop_
_entity.id
_entity.type
_entity.pdbx_description
1 polymer ?
#
loop_
_entity_poly.entity_id
_entity_poly.type
_entity_poly.pdbx_seq_one_letter_code
_entity_poly.pdbx_strand_id
1 'polypeptide(L)'
;GSGINAEYAGGDQMAPEKVDVLRRIYQSVDDVDFFAGGMSEEPVSGGILGWTFLCVVGDQFARLKKGDTVFYDLGGQPGSSLNLNSRRFVRPLGPELSVTIPT
;
A
#
# COMPACT_ATOMS: atom_id res chain seq x y z
N GLY A 1 -2.85 12.21 22.48
CA GLY A 1 -3.04 13.29 21.51
C GLY A 1 -3.38 12.62 20.20
N SER A 2 -4.60 12.73 19.69
CA SER A 2 -5.14 13.92 19.01
C SER A 2 -4.21 14.34 17.87
N GLY A 3 -4.53 13.97 16.63
CA GLY A 3 -3.66 14.28 15.50
C GLY A 3 -4.10 13.88 14.09
N ILE A 4 -5.25 13.24 13.86
CA ILE A 4 -5.83 13.22 12.52
C ILE A 4 -7.28 13.71 12.60
N ASN A 5 -7.49 14.93 12.14
CA ASN A 5 -8.83 15.49 12.00
C ASN A 5 -9.57 14.70 10.93
N ALA A 6 -10.86 14.45 11.16
CA ALA A 6 -11.80 13.79 10.27
C ALA A 6 -12.13 14.63 9.00
N GLU A 7 -11.12 15.29 8.41
CA GLU A 7 -11.25 16.13 7.21
C GLU A 7 -11.09 15.32 5.91
N TYR A 8 -10.57 14.09 5.98
CA TYR A 8 -10.23 13.28 4.79
C TYR A 8 -11.35 12.37 4.27
N ALA A 9 -12.54 12.41 4.87
CA ALA A 9 -13.66 11.58 4.46
C ALA A 9 -14.57 12.32 3.47
N GLY A 10 -14.35 12.11 2.17
CA GLY A 10 -15.46 12.03 1.20
C GLY A 10 -15.50 13.01 0.02
N GLY A 11 -14.54 13.93 -0.14
CA GLY A 11 -14.60 14.93 -1.22
C GLY A 11 -13.45 14.95 -2.25
N ASP A 12 -12.29 14.35 -1.93
CA ASP A 12 -11.02 14.64 -2.64
C ASP A 12 -10.24 13.37 -3.05
N GLN A 13 -10.94 12.23 -3.15
CA GLN A 13 -10.29 10.96 -3.50
C GLN A 13 -10.11 10.78 -5.01
N MET A 14 -10.91 11.45 -5.83
CA MET A 14 -10.93 11.28 -7.28
C MET A 14 -11.36 12.58 -7.94
N ALA A 15 -10.60 13.06 -8.93
CA ALA A 15 -10.99 14.23 -9.69
C ALA A 15 -12.38 14.05 -10.35
N PRO A 16 -13.23 15.09 -10.37
CA PRO A 16 -14.60 14.99 -10.89
C PRO A 16 -14.66 14.51 -12.34
N GLU A 17 -13.66 14.87 -13.16
CA GLU A 17 -13.55 14.41 -14.55
C GLU A 17 -13.44 12.87 -14.65
N LYS A 18 -12.66 12.25 -13.75
CA LYS A 18 -12.51 10.78 -13.71
C LYS A 18 -13.81 10.10 -13.27
N VAL A 19 -14.52 10.70 -12.32
CA VAL A 19 -15.85 10.21 -11.90
C VAL A 19 -16.84 10.26 -13.07
N ASP A 20 -16.83 11.35 -13.84
CA ASP A 20 -17.71 11.51 -15.01
C ASP A 20 -17.38 10.52 -16.13
N VAL A 21 -16.11 10.16 -16.31
CA VAL A 21 -15.70 9.08 -17.23
C VAL A 21 -16.24 7.74 -16.74
N LEU A 22 -16.03 7.38 -15.47
CA LEU A 22 -16.51 6.10 -14.91
C LEU A 22 -18.04 5.98 -15.00
N ARG A 23 -18.78 7.06 -14.72
CA ARG A 23 -20.26 7.11 -14.85
C ARG A 23 -20.77 6.86 -16.26
N ARG A 24 -19.97 7.13 -17.29
CA ARG A 24 -20.36 6.88 -18.69
C ARG A 24 -20.11 5.43 -19.11
N ILE A 25 -19.19 4.76 -18.44
CA ILE A 25 -18.75 3.39 -18.78
C ILE A 25 -19.55 2.36 -17.99
N TYR A 26 -19.77 2.61 -16.70
CA TYR A 26 -20.43 1.68 -15.78
C TYR A 26 -21.86 2.13 -15.46
N GLN A 27 -22.79 1.17 -15.36
CA GLN A 27 -24.21 1.44 -15.06
C GLN A 27 -24.43 1.71 -13.56
N SER A 28 -23.75 0.96 -12.71
CA SER A 28 -23.70 1.16 -11.26
C SER A 28 -22.27 1.39 -10.79
N VAL A 29 -22.13 2.03 -9.62
CA VAL A 29 -20.85 2.11 -8.90
C VAL A 29 -20.34 0.74 -8.46
N ASP A 30 -21.25 -0.22 -8.23
CA ASP A 30 -20.91 -1.59 -7.83
C ASP A 30 -20.29 -2.41 -8.98
N ASP A 31 -20.43 -1.94 -10.21
CA ASP A 31 -19.88 -2.59 -11.41
C ASP A 31 -18.45 -2.12 -11.73
N VAL A 32 -17.95 -1.10 -11.02
CA VAL A 32 -16.62 -0.53 -11.29
C VAL A 32 -15.54 -1.54 -10.91
N ASP A 33 -14.73 -1.93 -11.91
CA ASP A 33 -13.60 -2.81 -11.69
C ASP A 33 -12.62 -2.21 -10.69
N PHE A 34 -12.12 -3.03 -9.76
CA PHE A 34 -11.15 -2.61 -8.74
C PHE A 34 -9.98 -1.84 -9.34
N PHE A 35 -9.41 -2.33 -10.45
CA PHE A 35 -8.29 -1.66 -11.09
C PHE A 35 -8.68 -0.31 -11.69
N ALA A 36 -9.82 -0.22 -12.38
CA ALA A 36 -10.29 1.03 -12.98
C ALA A 36 -10.62 2.07 -11.90
N GLY A 37 -11.32 1.68 -10.84
CA GLY A 37 -11.65 2.54 -9.71
C GLY A 37 -10.40 2.99 -8.96
N GLY A 38 -9.54 2.05 -8.57
CA GLY A 38 -8.32 2.35 -7.83
C GLY A 38 -7.33 3.22 -8.61
N MET A 39 -7.20 3.04 -9.93
CA MET A 39 -6.31 3.87 -10.76
C MET A 39 -6.87 5.27 -10.99
N SER A 40 -8.17 5.43 -10.79
CA SER A 40 -8.83 6.72 -10.93
C SER A 40 -8.67 7.57 -9.66
N GLU A 41 -8.28 6.99 -8.53
CA GLU A 41 -8.01 7.77 -7.31
C GLU A 41 -6.84 8.75 -7.48
N GLU A 42 -6.86 9.84 -6.71
CA GLU A 42 -5.73 10.74 -6.56
C GLU A 42 -4.67 10.11 -5.65
N PRO A 43 -3.38 10.25 -5.98
CA PRO A 43 -2.32 9.77 -5.11
C PRO A 43 -2.35 10.42 -3.73
N VAL A 44 -2.04 9.64 -2.69
CA VAL A 44 -1.80 10.19 -1.36
C VAL A 44 -0.59 11.12 -1.36
N SER A 45 -0.54 12.08 -0.43
CA SER A 45 0.61 12.98 -0.30
C SER A 45 1.91 12.20 -0.09
N GLY A 46 2.90 12.44 -0.95
CA GLY A 46 4.19 11.74 -0.92
C GLY A 46 4.16 10.30 -1.46
N GLY A 47 3.03 9.85 -2.00
CA GLY A 47 2.87 8.54 -2.62
C GLY A 47 2.51 8.62 -4.10
N ILE A 48 2.49 7.44 -4.75
CA ILE A 48 2.07 7.29 -6.15
C ILE A 48 0.74 6.53 -6.29
N LEU A 49 0.22 5.99 -5.19
CA LEU A 49 -1.01 5.21 -5.15
C LEU A 49 -2.10 6.02 -4.43
N GLY A 50 -3.33 5.86 -4.89
CA GLY A 50 -4.51 6.25 -4.13
C GLY A 50 -4.69 5.39 -2.88
N TRP A 51 -5.61 5.80 -2.01
CA TRP A 51 -5.81 5.16 -0.71
C TRP A 51 -6.18 3.68 -0.80
N THR A 52 -7.02 3.31 -1.77
CA THR A 52 -7.45 1.92 -1.94
C THR A 52 -6.27 1.03 -2.36
N PHE A 53 -5.51 1.46 -3.37
CA PHE A 53 -4.33 0.71 -3.80
C PHE A 53 -3.23 0.70 -2.73
N LEU A 54 -3.03 1.80 -2.00
CA LEU A 54 -2.08 1.86 -0.90
C LEU A 54 -2.37 0.78 0.15
N CYS A 55 -3.65 0.63 0.54
CA CYS A 55 -4.08 -0.38 1.50
C CYS A 55 -3.83 -1.80 0.97
N VAL A 56 -4.33 -2.12 -0.23
CA VAL A 56 -4.20 -3.48 -0.79
C VAL A 56 -2.75 -3.85 -1.04
N VAL A 57 -2.00 -3.01 -1.76
CA VAL A 57 -0.60 -3.27 -2.12
C VAL A 57 0.23 -3.44 -0.85
N GLY A 58 0.06 -2.56 0.12
CA GLY A 58 0.90 -2.61 1.29
C GLY A 58 0.53 -3.74 2.26
N ASP A 59 -0.74 -4.19 2.36
CA ASP A 59 -1.09 -5.45 3.03
C ASP A 59 -0.42 -6.65 2.34
N GLN A 60 -0.39 -6.67 0.99
CA GLN A 60 0.32 -7.73 0.26
C GLN A 60 1.81 -7.74 0.58
N PHE A 61 2.49 -6.59 0.58
CA PHE A 61 3.91 -6.50 0.93
C PHE A 61 4.18 -6.89 2.38
N ALA A 62 3.30 -6.53 3.31
CA ALA A 62 3.41 -6.94 4.71
C ALA A 62 3.30 -8.48 4.87
N ARG A 63 2.35 -9.11 4.17
CA ARG A 63 2.18 -10.57 4.17
C ARG A 63 3.35 -11.27 3.49
N LEU A 64 3.84 -10.74 2.37
CA LEU A 64 5.02 -11.28 1.67
C LEU A 64 6.25 -11.23 2.57
N LYS A 65 6.52 -10.10 3.23
CA LYS A 65 7.62 -9.97 4.19
C LYS A 65 7.50 -10.98 5.33
N LYS A 66 6.30 -11.18 5.88
CA LYS A 66 6.06 -12.11 7.00
C LYS A 66 6.15 -13.58 6.57
N GLY A 67 5.70 -13.90 5.35
CA GLY A 67 5.69 -15.26 4.82
C GLY A 67 7.02 -15.72 4.24
N ASP A 68 7.91 -14.79 3.88
CA ASP A 68 9.22 -15.10 3.32
C ASP A 68 10.24 -15.42 4.43
N THR A 69 10.46 -16.70 4.70
CA THR A 69 11.46 -17.16 5.69
C THR A 69 12.91 -16.82 5.33
N VAL A 70 13.16 -16.43 4.07
CA VAL A 70 14.46 -15.96 3.58
C VAL A 70 14.50 -14.43 3.42
N PHE A 71 13.52 -13.71 3.98
CA PHE A 71 13.54 -12.26 3.97
C PHE A 71 14.80 -11.72 4.65
N TYR A 72 15.42 -10.69 4.08
CA TYR A 72 16.78 -10.25 4.41
C TYR A 72 16.98 -9.83 5.88
N ASP A 73 15.92 -9.30 6.52
CA ASP A 73 15.92 -8.90 7.94
C ASP A 73 15.83 -10.07 8.94
N LEU A 74 15.45 -11.26 8.48
CA LEU A 74 15.16 -12.41 9.36
C LEU A 74 16.36 -13.32 9.63
N GLY A 75 17.47 -13.15 8.92
CA GLY A 75 18.57 -14.11 9.04
C GLY A 75 19.03 -14.30 10.49
N GLY A 76 19.33 -15.55 10.87
CA GLY A 76 19.78 -15.90 12.22
C GLY A 76 18.68 -15.86 13.29
N GLN A 77 17.44 -15.50 12.94
CA GLN A 77 16.29 -15.66 13.83
C GLN A 77 15.73 -17.10 13.75
N PRO A 78 15.15 -17.63 14.85
CA PRO A 78 14.49 -18.94 14.84
C PRO A 78 13.39 -19.00 13.75
N GLY A 79 13.49 -19.96 12.84
CA GLY A 79 12.56 -20.12 11.71
C GLY A 79 12.98 -19.43 10.41
N SER A 80 14.10 -18.69 10.39
CA SER A 80 14.68 -18.18 9.14
C SER A 80 15.55 -19.23 8.45
N SER A 81 15.38 -19.38 7.14
CA SER A 81 16.19 -20.27 6.30
C SER A 81 17.37 -19.54 5.64
N LEU A 82 17.52 -18.23 5.87
CA LEU A 82 18.57 -17.43 5.24
C LEU A 82 19.94 -17.69 5.90
N ASN A 83 20.92 -18.10 5.09
CA ASN A 83 22.28 -18.34 5.56
C ASN A 83 22.99 -17.02 5.93
N LEU A 84 23.59 -16.99 7.13
CA LEU A 84 24.32 -15.85 7.68
C LEU A 84 25.50 -15.36 6.80
N ASN A 85 26.15 -16.26 6.06
CA ASN A 85 27.30 -15.92 5.21
C ASN A 85 26.89 -15.16 3.93
N SER A 86 25.63 -15.25 3.52
CA SER A 86 25.11 -14.62 2.30
C SER A 86 24.63 -13.17 2.53
N ARG A 87 24.57 -12.70 3.78
CA ARG A 87 24.02 -11.38 4.15
C ARG A 87 24.94 -10.18 3.88
N ARG A 88 26.17 -10.41 3.39
CA ARG A 88 27.19 -9.35 3.23
C ARG A 88 26.81 -8.23 2.25
N PHE A 89 25.72 -8.39 1.50
CA PHE A 89 25.34 -7.49 0.41
C PHE A 89 24.06 -6.66 0.68
N VAL A 90 23.27 -6.97 1.70
CA VAL A 90 22.05 -6.20 2.00
C VAL A 90 22.36 -5.15 3.06
N ARG A 91 22.35 -3.86 2.68
CA ARG A 91 22.41 -2.78 3.66
C ARG A 91 21.06 -2.71 4.39
N PRO A 92 21.00 -2.81 5.73
CA PRO A 92 19.77 -2.61 6.45
C PRO A 92 19.27 -1.18 6.19
N LEU A 93 18.03 -1.08 5.71
CA LEU A 93 17.33 0.20 5.65
C LEU A 93 17.04 0.59 7.10
N GLY A 94 17.37 1.83 7.47
CA GLY A 94 17.15 2.34 8.82
C GLY A 94 15.67 2.32 9.23
N PRO A 95 15.36 2.62 10.50
CA PRO A 95 14.00 2.57 11.05
C PRO A 95 12.98 3.51 10.36
N GLU A 96 13.42 4.40 9.47
CA GLU A 96 12.54 5.32 8.71
C GLU A 96 11.67 4.62 7.65
N LEU A 97 11.95 3.37 7.27
CA LEU A 97 11.22 2.70 6.19
C LEU A 97 10.03 1.83 6.67
N SER A 98 9.39 2.17 7.80
CA SER A 98 8.11 1.56 8.14
C SER A 98 6.99 2.27 7.38
N VAL A 99 6.57 1.70 6.26
CA VAL A 99 5.29 2.07 5.64
C VAL A 99 4.20 1.71 6.66
N THR A 100 3.72 2.70 7.41
CA THR A 100 2.61 2.53 8.34
C THR A 100 1.34 2.76 7.53
N ILE A 101 0.72 1.67 7.11
CA ILE A 101 -0.58 1.72 6.44
C ILE A 101 -1.61 1.87 7.54
N PRO A 102 -2.44 2.92 7.55
CA PRO A 102 -3.55 2.99 8.48
C PRO A 102 -4.49 1.82 8.17
N THR A 103 -4.72 0.98 9.18
CA THR A 103 -5.80 -0.01 9.19
C THR A 103 -7.15 0.66 9.26
#